data_AF-A0A914JL15-F1
#
_entry.id   AF-A0A914JL15-F1
#
_cell.length_a   1.000
_cell.length_b   1.000
_cell.length_c   1.000
_cell.angle_alpha   90.00
_cell.angle_beta   90.00
_cell.angle_gamma   90.00
#
_symmetry.space_group_name_H-M   'P 1'
#
loop_
_entity.id
_entity.type
_entity.pdbx_description
1 polymer ?
#
loop_
_entity_poly.entity_id
_entity_poly.type
_entity_poly.pdbx_seq_one_letter_code
_entity_poly.pdbx_strand_id
1 'polypeptide(L)'
;MNRIPLLSAVFSRLTVSASFSTAPAPKRLPRGFNKPTAYSLFTKENFDKTKKIPEEASRLSVLWKGLSPEKKSVYVQQAVKIGEERRSKFENMGESAKESSLAENKERMEKLKVKRRLSAYREFRITHNYPKRPANGYASFLKEYLKKQKLDSKSSAVKAFVEGKNAWLALSEEQKKPYLDKAAKNLAEYNAEVKKWKKAHGAQYAKVRAAYLTPKTGRPIMKAMKARRAARAVSKRRRRTAK
;
A
#
# COMPACT_ATOMS: atom_id res chain seq x y z
N MET A 1 -55.33 -29.74 53.30
CA MET A 1 -54.02 -30.04 52.68
C MET A 1 -54.24 -30.13 51.18
N ASN A 2 -53.90 -29.06 50.46
CA ASN A 2 -54.21 -28.86 49.05
C ASN A 2 -53.14 -29.53 48.16
N ARG A 3 -53.56 -30.32 47.17
CA ARG A 3 -52.68 -30.78 46.08
C ARG A 3 -53.19 -30.20 44.76
N ILE A 4 -52.38 -29.35 44.16
CA ILE A 4 -52.59 -28.74 42.84
C ILE A 4 -52.00 -29.70 41.79
N PRO A 5 -52.69 -30.03 40.69
CA PRO A 5 -52.08 -30.78 39.59
C PRO A 5 -51.30 -29.83 38.66
N LEU A 6 -50.06 -30.18 38.36
CA LEU A 6 -49.19 -29.48 37.42
C LEU A 6 -49.59 -29.85 35.98
N LEU A 7 -50.09 -28.87 35.22
CA LEU A 7 -50.25 -28.94 33.77
C LEU A 7 -48.87 -28.80 33.11
N SER A 8 -48.39 -29.86 32.46
CA SER A 8 -47.20 -29.82 31.61
C SER A 8 -47.55 -29.20 30.25
N ALA A 9 -47.24 -27.92 30.07
CA ALA A 9 -47.34 -27.26 28.78
C ALA A 9 -46.20 -27.72 27.85
N VAL A 10 -46.55 -28.48 26.80
CA VAL A 10 -45.65 -28.82 25.70
C VAL A 10 -45.46 -27.57 24.84
N PHE A 11 -44.38 -26.83 25.04
CA PHE A 11 -43.98 -25.77 24.12
C PHE A 11 -43.29 -26.38 22.90
N SER A 12 -44.05 -26.60 21.83
CA SER A 12 -43.50 -26.81 20.49
C SER A 12 -42.72 -25.56 20.06
N ARG A 13 -41.39 -25.62 20.15
CA ARG A 13 -40.51 -24.64 19.50
C ARG A 13 -40.57 -24.86 17.99
N LEU A 14 -41.36 -24.05 17.31
CA LEU A 14 -41.23 -23.83 15.87
C LEU A 14 -39.86 -23.20 15.61
N THR A 15 -38.87 -24.02 15.24
CA THR A 15 -37.62 -23.54 14.68
C THR A 15 -37.91 -23.04 13.27
N VAL A 16 -38.06 -21.73 13.12
CA VAL A 16 -38.00 -21.07 11.80
C VAL A 16 -36.58 -21.26 11.28
N SER A 17 -36.39 -22.29 10.46
CA SER A 17 -35.15 -22.51 9.72
C SER A 17 -35.04 -21.40 8.68
N ALA A 18 -34.31 -20.33 9.02
CA ALA A 18 -33.94 -19.30 8.08
C ALA A 18 -33.00 -19.93 7.03
N SER A 19 -33.56 -20.29 5.89
CA SER A 19 -32.82 -20.71 4.70
C SER A 19 -31.91 -19.56 4.26
N PHE A 20 -30.65 -19.59 4.69
CA PHE A 20 -29.62 -18.73 4.14
C PHE A 20 -29.45 -19.08 2.66
N SER A 21 -29.94 -18.20 1.80
CA SER A 21 -29.72 -18.24 0.36
C SER A 21 -28.24 -18.46 0.07
N THR A 22 -27.91 -19.63 -0.47
CA THR A 22 -26.56 -20.02 -0.93
C THR A 22 -26.20 -19.38 -2.28
N ALA A 23 -26.83 -18.26 -2.65
CA ALA A 23 -26.48 -17.53 -3.85
C ALA A 23 -25.01 -17.08 -3.77
N PRO A 24 -24.17 -17.44 -4.76
CA PRO A 24 -22.76 -17.06 -4.76
C PRO A 24 -22.65 -15.54 -4.73
N ALA A 25 -21.80 -15.02 -3.83
CA ALA A 25 -21.60 -13.58 -3.70
C ALA A 25 -21.31 -12.96 -5.08
N PRO A 26 -21.97 -11.85 -5.44
CA PRO A 26 -21.86 -11.28 -6.77
C PRO A 26 -20.39 -10.98 -7.10
N LYS A 27 -19.93 -11.45 -8.27
CA LYS A 27 -18.55 -11.24 -8.74
C LYS A 27 -18.24 -9.75 -8.72
N ARG A 28 -17.16 -9.36 -8.01
CA ARG A 28 -16.73 -7.96 -7.93
C ARG A 28 -16.28 -7.49 -9.30
N LEU A 29 -16.90 -6.41 -9.79
CA LEU A 29 -16.52 -5.78 -11.06
C LEU A 29 -15.20 -5.02 -10.91
N PRO A 30 -14.54 -4.63 -12.02
CA PRO A 30 -13.40 -3.74 -11.97
C PRO A 30 -13.70 -2.44 -11.21
N ARG A 31 -12.66 -1.82 -10.65
CA ARG A 31 -12.81 -0.54 -9.95
C ARG A 31 -13.51 0.48 -10.86
N GLY A 32 -14.48 1.20 -10.32
CA GLY A 32 -15.29 2.17 -11.06
C GLY A 32 -16.66 1.62 -11.46
N PHE A 33 -16.81 0.30 -11.57
CA PHE A 33 -18.08 -0.34 -11.91
C PHE A 33 -18.81 -0.95 -10.71
N ASN A 34 -18.16 -0.99 -9.54
CA ASN A 34 -18.80 -1.46 -8.32
C ASN A 34 -19.82 -0.44 -7.78
N LYS A 35 -20.86 -0.98 -7.16
CA LYS A 35 -21.88 -0.23 -6.40
C LYS A 35 -21.21 0.59 -5.28
N PRO A 36 -21.42 1.91 -5.19
CA PRO A 36 -20.97 2.70 -4.04
C PRO A 36 -21.72 2.25 -2.78
N THR A 37 -21.17 2.50 -1.59
CA THR A 37 -21.94 2.31 -0.35
C THR A 37 -22.81 3.54 -0.10
N ALA A 38 -23.97 3.36 0.54
CA ALA A 38 -24.84 4.47 0.94
C ALA A 38 -24.07 5.52 1.76
N TYR A 39 -23.25 5.06 2.73
CA TYR A 39 -22.35 5.92 3.49
C TYR A 39 -21.35 6.67 2.60
N SER A 40 -20.79 6.04 1.55
CA SER A 40 -19.85 6.74 0.65
C SER A 40 -20.51 7.88 -0.12
N LEU A 41 -21.79 7.76 -0.49
CA LEU A 41 -22.55 8.84 -1.13
C LEU A 41 -22.78 9.98 -0.13
N PHE A 42 -23.29 9.65 1.06
CA PHE A 42 -23.46 10.60 2.15
C PHE A 42 -22.16 11.36 2.46
N THR A 43 -21.03 10.64 2.61
CA THR A 43 -19.74 11.31 2.85
C THR A 43 -19.35 12.20 1.69
N LYS A 44 -19.55 11.79 0.43
CA LYS A 44 -19.17 12.61 -0.73
C LYS A 44 -19.95 13.93 -0.78
N GLU A 45 -21.21 13.93 -0.36
CA GLU A 45 -22.06 15.11 -0.32
C GLU A 45 -21.75 16.02 0.87
N ASN A 46 -21.41 15.44 2.03
CA ASN A 46 -21.29 16.18 3.29
C ASN A 46 -19.82 16.50 3.67
N PHE A 47 -18.84 16.04 2.88
CA PHE A 47 -17.42 16.19 3.19
C PHE A 47 -16.91 17.60 2.90
N ASP A 48 -16.44 18.26 3.95
CA ASP A 48 -15.76 19.54 3.88
C ASP A 48 -14.28 19.38 3.54
N LYS A 49 -13.86 19.85 2.36
CA LYS A 49 -12.48 19.75 1.88
C LYS A 49 -11.50 20.66 2.62
N THR A 50 -11.99 21.66 3.34
CA THR A 50 -11.14 22.62 4.07
C THR A 50 -10.61 22.04 5.37
N LYS A 51 -11.31 21.05 5.93
CA LYS A 51 -10.99 20.42 7.22
C LYS A 51 -10.03 19.25 7.09
N LYS A 52 -9.38 18.92 8.20
CA LYS A 52 -8.50 17.74 8.28
C LYS A 52 -9.32 16.46 8.13
N ILE A 53 -8.83 15.55 7.29
CA ILE A 53 -9.51 14.29 6.93
C ILE A 53 -9.92 13.45 8.16
N PRO A 54 -9.09 13.24 9.21
CA PRO A 54 -9.47 12.39 10.34
C PRO A 54 -10.63 12.96 11.18
N GLU A 55 -10.62 14.28 11.40
CA GLU A 55 -11.65 15.00 12.16
C GLU A 55 -12.99 14.95 11.40
N GLU A 56 -12.95 15.23 10.10
CA GLU A 56 -14.12 15.23 9.23
C GLU A 56 -14.71 13.81 9.06
N ALA A 57 -13.86 12.79 8.92
CA ALA A 57 -14.32 11.40 8.86
C ALA A 57 -15.03 10.98 10.17
N SER A 58 -14.53 11.45 11.32
CA SER A 58 -15.16 11.18 12.62
C SER A 58 -16.51 11.87 12.74
N ARG A 59 -16.58 13.16 12.38
CA ARG A 59 -17.83 13.95 12.35
C ARG A 59 -18.90 13.30 11.47
N LEU A 60 -18.54 12.94 10.24
CA LEU A 60 -19.45 12.30 9.28
C LEU A 60 -19.91 10.92 9.75
N SER A 61 -19.05 10.17 10.45
CA SER A 61 -19.43 8.88 11.02
C SER A 61 -20.51 9.04 12.09
N VAL A 62 -20.38 10.02 12.98
CA VAL A 62 -21.39 10.34 14.01
C VAL A 62 -22.69 10.77 13.35
N LEU A 63 -22.63 11.69 12.38
CA LEU A 63 -23.81 12.15 11.65
C LEU A 63 -24.54 10.98 10.96
N TRP A 64 -23.82 10.16 10.20
CA TRP A 64 -24.41 9.00 9.55
C TRP A 64 -25.08 8.05 10.54
N LYS A 65 -24.46 7.79 11.71
CA LYS A 65 -25.07 6.94 12.74
C LYS A 65 -26.37 7.55 13.26
N GLY A 66 -26.42 8.86 13.48
CA GLY A 66 -27.59 9.60 13.95
C GLY A 66 -28.70 9.83 12.92
N LEU A 67 -28.48 9.54 11.62
CA LEU A 67 -29.54 9.66 10.61
C LEU A 67 -30.67 8.64 10.84
N SER A 68 -31.91 9.09 10.62
CA SER A 68 -33.10 8.22 10.62
C SER A 68 -33.01 7.15 9.52
N PRO A 69 -33.67 5.99 9.68
CA PRO A 69 -33.66 4.92 8.68
C PRO A 69 -34.23 5.38 7.34
N GLU A 70 -35.23 6.27 7.33
CA GLU A 70 -35.81 6.86 6.12
C GLU A 70 -34.78 7.65 5.32
N LYS A 71 -34.03 8.54 5.98
CA LYS A 71 -32.96 9.32 5.33
C LYS A 71 -31.84 8.41 4.82
N LYS A 72 -31.48 7.37 5.58
CA LYS A 72 -30.51 6.35 5.11
C LYS A 72 -31.03 5.58 3.90
N SER A 73 -32.33 5.29 3.85
CA SER A 73 -32.98 4.56 2.74
C SER A 73 -32.80 5.29 1.41
N VAL A 74 -32.91 6.62 1.38
CA VAL A 74 -32.66 7.44 0.18
C VAL A 74 -31.27 7.16 -0.38
N TYR A 75 -30.23 7.17 0.46
CA TYR A 75 -28.86 6.87 0.05
C TYR A 75 -28.67 5.41 -0.39
N VAL A 76 -29.39 4.47 0.22
CA VAL A 76 -29.36 3.06 -0.18
C VAL A 76 -29.96 2.89 -1.58
N GLN A 77 -31.10 3.51 -1.85
CA GLN A 77 -31.76 3.47 -3.16
C GLN A 77 -30.89 4.13 -4.24
N GLN A 78 -30.33 5.31 -3.95
CA GLN A 78 -29.38 5.98 -4.86
C GLN A 78 -28.15 5.10 -5.13
N ALA A 79 -27.59 4.46 -4.11
CA ALA A 79 -26.46 3.56 -4.27
C ALA A 79 -26.80 2.38 -5.18
N VAL A 80 -27.99 1.79 -5.05
CA VAL A 80 -28.48 0.72 -5.93
C VAL A 80 -28.57 1.21 -7.38
N LYS A 81 -29.26 2.32 -7.64
CA LYS A 81 -29.39 2.91 -8.98
C LYS A 81 -28.03 3.15 -9.64
N ILE A 82 -27.11 3.82 -8.95
CA ILE A 82 -25.75 4.07 -9.45
C ILE A 82 -24.98 2.76 -9.70
N GLY A 83 -25.21 1.74 -8.88
CA GLY A 83 -24.60 0.43 -9.05
C GLY A 83 -25.09 -0.31 -10.29
N GLU A 84 -26.38 -0.24 -10.57
CA GLU A 84 -27.02 -0.80 -11.77
C GLU A 84 -26.55 -0.09 -13.02
N GLU A 85 -26.61 1.25 -13.06
CA GLU A 85 -26.09 2.07 -14.17
C GLU A 85 -24.64 1.72 -14.51
N ARG A 86 -23.78 1.60 -13.48
CA ARG A 86 -22.37 1.20 -13.65
C ARG A 86 -22.22 -0.21 -14.17
N ARG A 87 -23.06 -1.15 -13.71
CA ARG A 87 -23.04 -2.54 -14.18
C ARG A 87 -23.50 -2.63 -15.63
N SER A 88 -24.64 -2.03 -15.97
CA SER A 88 -25.14 -1.98 -17.34
C SER A 88 -24.13 -1.29 -18.26
N LYS A 89 -23.48 -0.21 -17.81
CA LYS A 89 -22.38 0.40 -18.55
C LYS A 89 -21.26 -0.59 -18.81
N PHE A 90 -20.85 -1.40 -17.83
CA PHE A 90 -19.82 -2.42 -18.00
C PHE A 90 -20.26 -3.54 -18.95
N GLU A 91 -21.50 -4.01 -18.83
CA GLU A 91 -22.10 -5.06 -19.65
C GLU A 91 -22.30 -4.62 -21.11
N ASN A 92 -22.58 -3.35 -21.35
CA ASN A 92 -22.71 -2.78 -22.69
C ASN A 92 -21.37 -2.39 -23.33
N MET A 93 -20.24 -2.52 -22.62
CA MET A 93 -18.92 -2.34 -23.25
C MET A 93 -18.59 -3.50 -24.19
N GLY A 94 -17.82 -3.21 -25.24
CA GLY A 94 -17.23 -4.25 -26.10
C GLY A 94 -16.36 -5.22 -25.31
N GLU A 95 -16.28 -6.47 -25.77
CA GLU A 95 -15.60 -7.56 -25.08
C GLU A 95 -14.11 -7.27 -24.81
N SER A 96 -13.41 -6.73 -25.81
CA SER A 96 -12.02 -6.27 -25.68
C SER A 96 -11.83 -5.23 -24.56
N ALA A 97 -12.78 -4.29 -24.40
CA ALA A 97 -12.72 -3.28 -23.35
C ALA A 97 -12.99 -3.87 -21.95
N LYS A 98 -13.89 -4.85 -21.85
CA LYS A 98 -14.14 -5.61 -20.60
C LYS A 98 -12.90 -6.38 -20.19
N GLU A 99 -12.28 -7.10 -21.11
CA GLU A 99 -11.08 -7.89 -20.85
C GLU A 99 -9.92 -7.00 -20.39
N SER A 100 -9.68 -5.88 -21.09
CA SER A 100 -8.66 -4.90 -20.72
C SER A 100 -8.88 -4.35 -19.30
N SER A 101 -10.13 -4.00 -18.97
CA SER A 101 -10.50 -3.49 -17.63
C SER A 101 -10.28 -4.55 -16.53
N LEU A 102 -10.61 -5.81 -16.81
CA LEU A 102 -10.37 -6.93 -15.89
C LEU A 102 -8.87 -7.19 -15.71
N ALA A 103 -8.09 -7.15 -16.79
CA ALA A 103 -6.64 -7.32 -16.77
C ALA A 103 -5.96 -6.19 -15.99
N GLU A 104 -6.34 -4.93 -16.21
CA GLU A 104 -5.83 -3.78 -15.45
C GLU A 104 -6.15 -3.92 -13.95
N ASN A 105 -7.38 -4.32 -13.62
CA ASN A 105 -7.77 -4.52 -12.23
C ASN A 105 -6.97 -5.65 -11.57
N LYS A 106 -6.74 -6.77 -12.27
CA LYS A 106 -5.86 -7.86 -11.80
C LYS A 106 -4.43 -7.34 -11.55
N GLU A 107 -3.84 -6.62 -12.51
CA GLU A 107 -2.48 -6.04 -12.37
C GLU A 107 -2.41 -5.08 -11.17
N ARG A 108 -3.42 -4.21 -11.02
CA ARG A 108 -3.53 -3.28 -9.89
C ARG A 108 -3.61 -4.02 -8.55
N MET A 109 -4.44 -5.04 -8.45
CA MET A 109 -4.60 -5.82 -7.22
C MET A 109 -3.29 -6.52 -6.84
N GLU A 110 -2.55 -7.05 -7.81
CA GLU A 110 -1.22 -7.61 -7.55
C GLU A 110 -0.22 -6.56 -7.06
N LYS A 111 -0.20 -5.36 -7.68
CA LYS A 111 0.62 -4.24 -7.18
C LYS A 111 0.28 -3.86 -5.74
N LEU A 112 -1.00 -3.86 -5.37
CA LEU A 112 -1.44 -3.56 -4.01
C LEU A 112 -1.02 -4.65 -3.02
N LYS A 113 -1.11 -5.94 -3.40
CA LYS A 113 -0.61 -7.05 -2.57
C LYS A 113 0.90 -6.92 -2.32
N VAL A 114 1.68 -6.57 -3.35
CA VAL A 114 3.13 -6.31 -3.21
C VAL A 114 3.39 -5.14 -2.26
N LYS A 115 2.68 -4.03 -2.43
CA LYS A 115 2.82 -2.87 -1.53
C LYS A 115 2.49 -3.23 -0.07
N ARG A 116 1.42 -3.98 0.17
CA ARG A 116 1.05 -4.46 1.51
C ARG A 116 2.14 -5.32 2.14
N ARG A 117 2.69 -6.28 1.39
CA ARG A 117 3.82 -7.13 1.86
C ARG A 117 5.07 -6.31 2.16
N LEU A 118 5.38 -5.32 1.33
CA LEU A 118 6.51 -4.42 1.55
C LEU A 118 6.31 -3.54 2.79
N SER A 119 5.10 -3.00 2.99
CA SER A 119 4.77 -2.24 4.20
C SER A 119 4.91 -3.10 5.44
N ALA A 120 4.32 -4.30 5.47
CA ALA A 120 4.46 -5.24 6.59
C ALA A 120 5.93 -5.59 6.88
N TYR A 121 6.75 -5.80 5.84
CA TYR A 121 8.19 -6.04 6.00
C TYR A 121 8.93 -4.83 6.60
N ARG A 122 8.58 -3.61 6.19
CA ARG A 122 9.19 -2.38 6.72
C ARG A 122 8.75 -2.12 8.15
N GLU A 123 7.46 -2.26 8.42
CA GLU A 123 6.85 -2.08 9.73
C GLU A 123 7.46 -3.06 10.73
N PHE A 124 7.55 -4.34 10.37
CA PHE A 124 8.22 -5.35 11.21
C PHE A 124 9.65 -4.96 11.59
N ARG A 125 10.43 -4.45 10.64
CA ARG A 125 11.80 -3.99 10.89
C ARG A 125 11.85 -2.76 11.81
N ILE A 126 10.87 -1.88 11.74
CA ILE A 126 10.78 -0.69 12.59
C ILE A 126 10.36 -1.12 14.00
N THR A 127 9.27 -1.88 14.13
CA THR A 127 8.72 -2.29 15.42
C THR A 127 9.67 -3.14 16.24
N HIS A 128 10.48 -3.97 15.58
CA HIS A 128 11.46 -4.84 16.25
C HIS A 128 12.87 -4.24 16.26
N ASN A 129 13.04 -2.93 15.98
CA ASN A 129 14.35 -2.26 16.03
C ASN A 129 15.45 -2.97 15.22
N TYR A 130 15.13 -3.40 14.00
CA TYR A 130 16.11 -4.04 13.11
C TYR A 130 17.30 -3.09 12.88
N PRO A 131 18.56 -3.54 13.11
CA PRO A 131 19.74 -2.67 12.97
C PRO A 131 19.80 -1.97 11.60
N LYS A 132 20.13 -0.68 11.60
CA LYS A 132 20.27 0.10 10.36
C LYS A 132 21.63 -0.18 9.75
N ARG A 133 21.67 -0.37 8.43
CA ARG A 133 22.93 -0.57 7.72
C ARG A 133 23.78 0.70 7.83
N PRO A 134 25.05 0.62 8.24
CA PRO A 134 25.91 1.79 8.39
C PRO A 134 26.24 2.40 7.03
N ALA A 135 26.64 3.67 7.05
CA ALA A 135 27.14 4.35 5.86
C ALA A 135 28.42 3.68 5.35
N ASN A 136 28.53 3.49 4.03
CA ASN A 136 29.79 3.08 3.42
C ASN A 136 30.78 4.27 3.39
N GLY A 137 32.05 4.02 3.04
CA GLY A 137 33.09 5.07 3.03
C GLY A 137 32.70 6.28 2.18
N TYR A 138 32.19 6.02 0.97
CA TYR A 138 31.66 7.04 0.08
C TYR A 138 30.52 7.87 0.69
N ALA A 139 29.54 7.23 1.33
CA ALA A 139 28.42 7.95 1.96
C ALA A 139 28.88 8.78 3.17
N SER A 140 29.89 8.31 3.91
CA SER A 140 30.52 9.07 4.99
C SER A 140 31.24 10.31 4.44
N PHE A 141 32.05 10.14 3.40
CA PHE A 141 32.70 11.25 2.70
C PHE A 141 31.69 12.24 2.13
N LEU A 142 30.66 11.76 1.41
CA LEU A 142 29.63 12.64 0.86
C LEU A 142 28.91 13.43 1.95
N LYS A 143 28.63 12.80 3.10
CA LYS A 143 27.99 13.50 4.22
C LYS A 143 28.88 14.63 4.74
N GLU A 144 30.19 14.43 4.81
CA GLU A 144 31.14 15.48 5.19
C GLU A 144 31.29 16.55 4.12
N TYR A 145 31.38 16.14 2.85
CA TYR A 145 31.46 17.04 1.70
C TYR A 145 30.25 17.96 1.63
N LEU A 146 29.04 17.39 1.71
CA LEU A 146 27.79 18.16 1.64
C LEU A 146 27.58 19.07 2.85
N LYS A 147 28.12 18.72 4.03
CA LYS A 147 28.12 19.61 5.20
C LYS A 147 29.00 20.85 5.00
N LYS A 148 30.07 20.74 4.20
CA LYS A 148 30.97 21.84 3.87
C LYS A 148 30.38 22.75 2.79
N GLN A 149 29.40 22.28 2.02
CA GLN A 149 28.73 23.05 0.99
C GLN A 149 27.58 23.88 1.57
N LYS A 150 27.44 25.13 1.12
CA LYS A 150 26.25 25.94 1.38
C LYS A 150 25.16 25.52 0.41
N LEU A 151 24.12 24.88 0.91
CA LEU A 151 23.03 24.33 0.11
C LEU A 151 21.78 25.21 0.25
N ASP A 152 21.63 26.19 -0.64
CA ASP A 152 20.54 27.18 -0.56
C ASP A 152 19.25 26.71 -1.26
N SER A 153 19.34 25.69 -2.11
CA SER A 153 18.20 25.15 -2.86
C SER A 153 18.32 23.66 -3.19
N LYS A 154 17.19 23.03 -3.52
CA LYS A 154 17.18 21.63 -3.98
C LYS A 154 18.02 21.41 -5.25
N SER A 155 18.11 22.41 -6.13
CA SER A 155 18.97 22.38 -7.32
C SER A 155 20.44 22.40 -6.93
N SER A 156 20.83 23.26 -5.97
CA SER A 156 22.20 23.31 -5.43
C SER A 156 22.61 22.00 -4.77
N ALA A 157 21.70 21.33 -4.04
CA ALA A 157 21.98 20.03 -3.45
C ALA A 157 22.32 18.98 -4.52
N VAL A 158 21.55 18.90 -5.61
CA VAL A 158 21.83 17.95 -6.69
C VAL A 158 23.19 18.22 -7.33
N LYS A 159 23.54 19.48 -7.57
CA LYS A 159 24.87 19.87 -8.09
C LYS A 159 25.99 19.46 -7.12
N ALA A 160 25.87 19.80 -5.84
CA ALA A 160 26.83 19.43 -4.81
C ALA A 160 26.99 17.91 -4.64
N PHE A 161 25.93 17.12 -4.85
CA PHE A 161 26.01 15.66 -4.88
C PHE A 161 26.83 15.15 -6.08
N VAL A 162 26.70 15.78 -7.26
CA VAL A 162 27.49 15.43 -8.45
C VAL A 162 28.95 15.82 -8.26
N GLU A 163 29.21 17.01 -7.73
CA GLU A 163 30.56 17.48 -7.40
C GLU A 163 31.21 16.60 -6.34
N GLY A 164 30.48 16.26 -5.27
CA GLY A 164 30.96 15.33 -4.25
C GLY A 164 31.28 13.93 -4.82
N LYS A 165 30.48 13.44 -5.78
CA LYS A 165 30.81 12.20 -6.49
C LYS A 165 32.15 12.34 -7.22
N ASN A 166 32.35 13.42 -7.97
CA ASN A 166 33.57 13.65 -8.73
C ASN A 166 34.79 13.83 -7.81
N ALA A 167 34.63 14.57 -6.71
CA ALA A 167 35.65 14.75 -5.70
C ALA A 167 36.08 13.41 -5.09
N TRP A 168 35.12 12.52 -4.76
CA TRP A 168 35.46 11.17 -4.30
C TRP A 168 36.25 10.36 -5.32
N LEU A 169 35.91 10.46 -6.61
CA LEU A 169 36.64 9.74 -7.66
C LEU A 169 38.07 10.27 -7.79
N ALA A 170 38.28 11.58 -7.64
CA ALA A 170 39.58 12.23 -7.69
C ALA A 170 40.47 11.96 -6.46
N LEU A 171 39.92 11.53 -5.31
CA LEU A 171 40.73 11.18 -4.14
C LEU A 171 41.66 9.99 -4.42
N SER A 172 42.88 10.06 -3.91
CA SER A 172 43.81 8.92 -3.91
C SER A 172 43.31 7.79 -3.01
N GLU A 173 43.89 6.59 -3.16
CA GLU A 173 43.54 5.45 -2.31
C GLU A 173 43.85 5.71 -0.83
N GLU A 174 44.94 6.42 -0.56
CA GLU A 174 45.34 6.84 0.78
C GLU A 174 44.32 7.78 1.43
N GLN A 175 43.78 8.73 0.66
CA GLN A 175 42.73 9.65 1.12
C GLN A 175 41.39 8.93 1.33
N LYS A 176 41.12 7.87 0.58
CA LYS A 176 39.92 7.03 0.74
C LYS A 176 40.05 6.07 1.92
N LYS A 177 41.27 5.63 2.25
CA LYS A 177 41.58 4.66 3.31
C LYS A 177 40.87 4.93 4.65
N PRO A 178 40.92 6.12 5.26
CA PRO A 178 40.25 6.37 6.55
C PRO A 178 38.73 6.18 6.48
N TYR A 179 38.10 6.54 5.35
CA TYR A 179 36.67 6.35 5.15
C TYR A 179 36.30 4.88 4.95
N LEU A 180 37.13 4.13 4.22
CA LEU A 180 36.94 2.70 3.99
C LEU A 180 37.15 1.89 5.26
N ASP A 181 38.19 2.19 6.03
CA ASP A 181 38.50 1.52 7.31
C ASP A 181 37.39 1.75 8.33
N LYS A 182 36.92 2.99 8.47
CA LYS A 182 35.77 3.32 9.33
C LYS A 182 34.51 2.60 8.87
N ALA A 183 34.26 2.52 7.57
CA ALA A 183 33.11 1.79 7.03
C ALA A 183 33.21 0.29 7.26
N ALA A 184 34.41 -0.29 7.19
CA ALA A 184 34.65 -1.71 7.46
C ALA A 184 34.38 -2.04 8.94
N LYS A 185 34.89 -1.21 9.87
CA LYS A 185 34.61 -1.33 11.32
C LYS A 185 33.11 -1.27 11.62
N ASN A 186 32.44 -0.23 11.15
CA ASN A 186 30.99 -0.07 11.35
C ASN A 186 30.19 -1.23 10.74
N LEU A 187 30.63 -1.76 9.58
CA LEU A 187 29.98 -2.91 8.95
C LEU A 187 30.15 -4.19 9.77
N ALA A 188 31.31 -4.39 10.39
CA ALA A 188 31.56 -5.52 11.28
C ALA A 188 30.66 -5.46 12.52
N GLU A 189 30.57 -4.29 13.16
CA GLU A 189 29.66 -4.04 14.30
C GLU A 189 28.20 -4.30 13.90
N TYR A 190 27.75 -3.73 12.78
CA TYR A 190 26.42 -3.97 12.22
C TYR A 190 26.13 -5.45 12.00
N ASN A 191 27.08 -6.20 11.43
CA ASN A 191 26.91 -7.62 11.19
C ASN A 191 26.78 -8.41 12.51
N ALA A 192 27.52 -8.02 13.56
CA ALA A 192 27.40 -8.60 14.88
C ALA A 192 26.03 -8.29 15.52
N GLU A 193 25.56 -7.04 15.43
CA GLU A 193 24.24 -6.63 15.90
C GLU A 193 23.12 -7.38 15.17
N VAL A 194 23.20 -7.49 13.84
CA VAL A 194 22.21 -8.23 13.05
C VAL A 194 22.21 -9.71 13.42
N LYS A 195 23.37 -10.32 13.71
CA LYS A 195 23.43 -11.71 14.20
C LYS A 195 22.71 -11.84 15.54
N LYS A 196 22.99 -10.96 16.51
CA LYS A 196 22.29 -10.93 17.82
C LYS A 196 20.78 -10.74 17.64
N TRP A 197 20.38 -9.78 16.82
CA TRP A 197 18.98 -9.48 16.52
C TRP A 197 18.26 -10.68 15.87
N LYS A 198 18.93 -11.37 14.93
CA LYS A 198 18.38 -12.56 14.27
C LYS A 198 18.22 -13.74 15.22
N LYS A 199 19.03 -13.86 16.28
CA LYS A 199 18.80 -14.88 17.31
C LYS A 199 17.46 -14.65 18.02
N ALA A 200 17.12 -13.40 18.31
CA ALA A 200 15.85 -13.04 18.96
C ALA A 200 14.63 -13.07 18.03
N HIS A 201 14.78 -12.62 16.76
CA HIS A 201 13.63 -12.38 15.87
C HIS A 201 13.68 -13.16 14.54
N GLY A 202 14.62 -14.10 14.40
CA GLY A 202 14.97 -14.72 13.11
C GLY A 202 13.83 -15.46 12.42
N ALA A 203 13.05 -16.24 13.18
CA ALA A 203 11.93 -17.02 12.63
C ALA A 203 10.82 -16.11 12.08
N GLN A 204 10.39 -15.13 12.86
CA GLN A 204 9.39 -14.13 12.44
C GLN A 204 9.90 -13.29 11.26
N TYR A 205 11.16 -12.85 11.31
CA TYR A 205 11.82 -12.13 10.23
C TYR A 205 11.85 -12.94 8.93
N ALA A 206 12.20 -14.23 9.01
CA ALA A 206 12.24 -15.12 7.85
C ALA A 206 10.85 -15.26 7.20
N LYS A 207 9.79 -15.41 8.00
CA LYS A 207 8.40 -15.49 7.52
C LYS A 207 7.98 -14.22 6.77
N VAL A 208 8.18 -13.04 7.38
CA VAL A 208 7.80 -11.76 6.76
C VAL A 208 8.66 -11.44 5.54
N ARG A 209 9.96 -11.76 5.59
CA ARG A 209 10.89 -11.61 4.46
C ARG A 209 10.54 -12.55 3.31
N ALA A 210 10.20 -13.81 3.59
CA ALA A 210 9.77 -14.77 2.57
C ALA A 210 8.48 -14.29 1.89
N ALA A 211 7.48 -13.83 2.67
CA ALA A 211 6.25 -13.25 2.14
C ALA A 211 6.53 -12.07 1.19
N TYR A 212 7.46 -11.18 1.56
CA TYR A 212 7.92 -10.08 0.70
C TYR A 212 8.65 -10.56 -0.58
N LEU A 213 9.54 -11.56 -0.46
CA LEU A 213 10.36 -12.06 -1.57
C LEU A 213 9.63 -13.02 -2.52
N THR A 214 8.41 -13.47 -2.18
CA THR A 214 7.69 -14.47 -2.99
C THR A 214 7.69 -14.14 -4.51
N PRO A 215 8.14 -15.07 -5.38
CA PRO A 215 8.47 -14.78 -6.79
C PRO A 215 7.33 -14.30 -7.67
N LYS A 216 6.07 -14.60 -7.33
CA LYS A 216 4.94 -14.43 -8.25
C LYS A 216 4.48 -12.99 -8.48
N THR A 217 4.97 -11.97 -7.76
CA THR A 217 4.40 -10.61 -7.89
C THR A 217 5.38 -9.44 -7.88
N GLY A 218 6.68 -9.61 -7.60
CA GLY A 218 7.59 -8.46 -7.42
C GLY A 218 8.63 -8.26 -8.54
N ARG A 219 9.33 -9.32 -8.93
CA ARG A 219 10.48 -9.25 -9.85
C ARG A 219 10.07 -9.01 -11.31
N PRO A 220 9.04 -9.69 -11.85
CA PRO A 220 8.55 -9.43 -13.20
C PRO A 220 7.96 -8.02 -13.34
N ILE A 221 7.21 -7.53 -12.33
CA ILE A 221 6.61 -6.19 -12.37
C ILE A 221 7.68 -5.09 -12.36
N MET A 222 8.71 -5.20 -11.51
CA MET A 222 9.80 -4.22 -11.48
C MET A 222 10.68 -4.29 -12.74
N LYS A 223 10.97 -5.49 -13.27
CA LYS A 223 11.65 -5.65 -14.57
C LYS A 223 10.81 -5.09 -15.72
N ALA A 224 9.52 -5.42 -15.79
CA ALA A 224 8.59 -4.92 -16.80
C ALA A 224 8.36 -3.41 -16.70
N MET A 225 8.32 -2.84 -15.48
CA MET A 225 8.20 -1.41 -15.26
C MET A 225 9.50 -0.67 -15.62
N LYS A 226 10.67 -1.26 -15.35
CA LYS A 226 11.97 -0.75 -15.82
C LYS A 226 12.06 -0.82 -17.35
N ALA A 227 11.60 -1.91 -17.97
CA ALA A 227 11.53 -2.08 -19.42
C ALA A 227 10.56 -1.08 -20.07
N ARG A 228 9.36 -0.87 -19.51
CA ARG A 228 8.40 0.16 -19.96
C ARG A 228 8.95 1.57 -19.85
N ARG A 229 9.68 1.89 -18.76
CA ARG A 229 10.36 3.18 -18.60
C ARG A 229 11.48 3.35 -19.63
N ALA A 230 12.27 2.31 -19.89
CA ALA A 230 13.30 2.32 -20.94
C ALA A 230 12.69 2.52 -22.34
N ALA A 231 11.63 1.78 -22.68
CA ALA A 231 10.94 1.92 -23.96
C ALA A 231 10.35 3.33 -24.16
N ARG A 232 9.74 3.92 -23.12
CA ARG A 232 9.28 5.32 -23.16
C ARG A 232 10.42 6.32 -23.35
N ALA A 233 11.56 6.10 -22.70
CA ALA A 233 12.73 6.95 -22.87
C ALA A 233 13.31 6.86 -24.29
N VAL A 234 13.38 5.65 -24.85
CA VAL A 234 13.83 5.42 -26.25
C VAL A 234 12.87 6.07 -27.25
N SER A 235 11.56 5.92 -27.08
CA SER A 235 10.55 6.59 -27.91
C SER A 235 10.66 8.12 -27.85
N LYS A 236 10.88 8.68 -26.66
CA LYS A 236 11.05 10.13 -26.46
C LYS A 236 12.36 10.65 -27.07
N ARG A 237 13.42 9.83 -27.10
CA ARG A 237 14.69 10.15 -27.75
C ARG A 237 14.58 10.13 -29.28
N ARG A 238 13.93 9.11 -29.85
CA ARG A 238 13.66 9.02 -31.31
C ARG A 238 12.84 10.21 -31.84
N ARG A 239 11.84 10.69 -31.09
CA ARG A 239 11.06 11.89 -31.47
C ARG A 239 11.86 13.20 -31.41
N ARG A 240 12.97 13.24 -30.67
CA ARG A 240 13.83 14.43 -30.55
C ARG A 240 14.91 14.50 -31.61
N THR A 241 15.31 13.37 -32.18
CA THR A 241 16.32 13.28 -33.25
C THR A 241 15.72 13.28 -34.66
N ALA A 242 14.40 13.31 -34.77
CA ALA A 242 13.64 13.35 -36.03
C ALA A 242 13.04 14.74 -36.32
N LYS A 243 13.50 15.76 -35.59
CA LYS A 243 13.31 17.19 -35.84
C LYS A 243 14.68 17.78 -36.08
#